data_AF-A0A1H8EEX2-F1
#
_entry.id   AF-A0A1H8EEX2-F1
#
_cell.length_a   1.000
_cell.length_b   1.000
_cell.length_c   1.000
_cell.angle_alpha   90.00
_cell.angle_beta   90.00
_cell.angle_gamma   90.00
#
_symmetry.space_group_name_H-M   'P 1'
#
loop_
_entity.id
_entity.type
_entity.pdbx_description
1 polymer ?
#
loop_
_entity_poly.entity_id
_entity_poly.type
_entity_poly.pdbx_seq_one_letter_code
_entity_poly.pdbx_strand_id
1 'polypeptide(L)' 'MGADEEKNDAEALRKLRHDIKNQLSNIHLALEQLRYEIPNPSSDCLFYMDTIEISSTRINKLLNDTQ' A
#
# COMPACT_ATOMS: atom_id res chain seq x y z
N MET A 1 1.17 15.20 -32.44
CA MET A 1 0.76 14.77 -31.09
C MET A 1 1.43 13.44 -30.87
N GLY A 2 2.31 13.28 -29.88
CA GLY A 2 3.06 12.02 -29.74
C GLY A 2 4.04 12.00 -28.58
N ALA A 3 4.94 12.98 -28.46
CA ALA A 3 5.97 12.95 -27.41
C ALA A 3 5.55 13.61 -26.08
N ASP A 4 4.71 14.66 -26.14
CA ASP A 4 4.27 15.39 -24.94
C ASP A 4 3.14 14.66 -24.19
N GLU A 5 2.29 13.90 -24.89
CA GLU A 5 1.22 13.09 -24.29
C GLU A 5 1.81 11.88 -23.54
N GLU A 6 2.75 11.14 -24.14
CA GLU A 6 3.43 10.01 -23.48
C GLU A 6 4.21 10.42 -22.23
N LYS A 7 4.84 11.61 -22.24
CA LYS A 7 5.49 12.17 -21.05
C LYS A 7 4.51 12.48 -19.93
N ASN A 8 3.34 13.03 -20.29
CA ASN A 8 2.29 13.36 -19.32
C ASN A 8 1.72 12.09 -18.67
N ASP A 9 1.51 11.03 -19.47
CA ASP A 9 1.02 9.74 -18.97
C ASP A 9 2.02 9.07 -18.03
N ALA A 10 3.32 9.11 -18.36
CA ALA A 10 4.37 8.59 -17.49
C ALA A 10 4.46 9.36 -16.16
N GLU A 11 4.30 10.68 -16.19
CA GLU A 11 4.27 11.52 -14.97
C GLU A 11 3.02 11.23 -14.13
N ALA A 12 1.85 11.10 -14.75
CA ALA A 12 0.60 10.75 -14.08
C ALA A 12 0.69 9.38 -13.39
N LEU A 13 1.24 8.36 -14.07
CA LEU A 13 1.48 7.04 -13.50
C LEU A 13 2.47 7.09 -12.32
N ARG A 14 3.50 7.93 -12.42
CA ARG A 14 4.48 8.11 -11.33
C ARG A 14 3.82 8.75 -10.10
N LYS A 15 2.98 9.77 -10.28
CA LYS A 15 2.21 10.41 -9.20
C LYS A 15 1.25 9.42 -8.56
N LEU A 16 0.48 8.69 -9.37
CA LEU A 16 -0.42 7.65 -8.88
C LEU A 16 0.32 6.58 -8.06
N ARG A 17 1.48 6.12 -8.54
CA ARG A 17 2.31 5.14 -7.81
C ARG A 17 2.77 5.69 -6.46
N HIS A 18 3.20 6.95 -6.41
CA HIS A 18 3.59 7.61 -5.17
C HIS A 18 2.42 7.69 -4.19
N ASP A 19 1.24 8.10 -4.65
CA ASP A 19 0.08 8.28 -3.79
C ASP A 19 -0.41 6.94 -3.22
N ILE A 20 -0.40 5.87 -4.04
CA ILE A 20 -0.73 4.53 -3.54
C ILE A 20 0.30 4.08 -2.50
N LYS A 21 1.61 4.28 -2.74
CA LYS A 21 2.65 3.95 -1.75
C LYS A 21 2.41 4.67 -0.42
N ASN A 22 2.05 5.94 -0.46
CA ASN A 22 1.72 6.71 0.72
C ASN A 22 0.53 6.12 1.49
N GLN A 23 -0.53 5.69 0.80
CA GLN A 23 -1.66 5.01 1.44
C GLN A 23 -1.26 3.66 2.07
N LEU A 24 -0.40 2.89 1.39
CA LEU A 24 0.10 1.63 1.94
C LEU A 24 0.96 1.86 3.20
N SER A 25 1.76 2.92 3.25
CA SER A 25 2.50 3.32 4.45
C SER A 25 1.56 3.69 5.61
N ASN A 26 0.48 4.43 5.33
CA ASN A 26 -0.53 4.77 6.34
C ASN A 26 -1.25 3.52 6.87
N ILE A 27 -1.56 2.55 6.02
CA ILE A 27 -2.19 1.28 6.42
C ILE A 27 -1.26 0.49 7.34
N HIS A 28 0.03 0.37 7.01
CA HIS A 28 0.99 -0.30 7.88
C HIS A 28 1.09 0.39 9.24
N LEU A 29 1.20 1.72 9.27
CA LEU A 29 1.24 2.48 10.52
C LEU A 29 0.00 2.23 11.38
N ALA A 30 -1.19 2.26 10.77
CA ALA A 30 -2.44 2.01 11.47
C ALA A 30 -2.53 0.58 12.03
N LEU A 31 -2.05 -0.43 11.29
CA LEU A 31 -2.00 -1.81 11.76
C LEU A 31 -1.05 -1.96 12.96
N GLU A 32 0.13 -1.36 12.91
CA GLU A 32 1.08 -1.39 14.03
C GLU A 32 0.50 -0.76 15.29
N GLN A 33 -0.15 0.40 15.15
CA GLN A 33 -0.85 1.04 16.26
C GLN A 33 -2.00 0.17 16.78
N LEU A 34 -2.79 -0.43 15.89
CA LEU A 34 -3.91 -1.29 16.27
C LEU A 34 -3.45 -2.53 17.05
N ARG A 35 -2.34 -3.15 16.64
CA ARG A 35 -1.72 -4.28 17.35
C ARG A 35 -1.29 -3.91 18.77
N TYR A 36 -0.89 -2.66 18.98
CA TYR A 36 -0.54 -2.15 20.31
C TYR A 36 -1.77 -1.82 21.17
N GLU A 37 -2.81 -1.24 20.57
CA GLU A 37 -4.04 -0.79 21.26
C GLU A 37 -4.98 -1.93 21.67
N ILE A 38 -4.90 -3.10 21.02
CA ILE A 38 -5.77 -4.25 21.33
C ILE A 38 -5.03 -5.25 22.23
N PRO A 39 -5.24 -5.24 23.56
CA PRO A 39 -4.67 -6.25 24.44
C PRO A 39 -5.34 -7.61 24.22
N ASN A 40 -4.52 -8.67 24.09
CA ASN A 40 -4.98 -10.05 23.88
C ASN A 40 -5.96 -10.19 22.69
N PRO A 41 -5.53 -9.85 21.46
CA PRO A 41 -6.40 -9.96 20.30
C PRO A 41 -6.83 -11.41 20.07
N SER A 42 -8.11 -11.62 19.74
CA SER A 42 -8.63 -12.93 19.34
C SER A 42 -7.91 -13.44 18.07
N SER A 43 -7.97 -14.75 17.83
CA SER A 43 -7.47 -15.37 16.59
C SER A 43 -7.96 -14.69 15.32
N ASP A 44 -9.25 -14.32 15.28
CA ASP A 44 -9.85 -13.71 14.10
C ASP A 44 -9.31 -12.30 13.87
N CYS A 45 -9.12 -11.55 14.95
CA CYS A 45 -8.52 -10.21 14.90
C CYS A 45 -7.08 -10.26 14.36
N LEU A 46 -6.26 -11.19 14.87
CA LEU A 46 -4.91 -11.43 14.36
C LEU A 46 -4.93 -11.80 12.87
N PHE A 47 -5.81 -12.75 12.50
CA PHE A 47 -5.97 -13.17 11.11
C PHE A 47 -6.31 -12.02 10.17
N TYR A 48 -7.23 -11.14 10.56
CA TYR A 48 -7.59 -9.98 9.73
C TYR A 48 -6.45 -8.97 9.63
N MET A 49 -5.76 -8.65 10.73
CA MET A 49 -4.61 -7.74 10.71
C MET A 49 -3.50 -8.27 9.81
N ASP A 50 -3.15 -9.56 9.95
CA ASP A 50 -2.13 -10.21 9.12
C ASP A 50 -2.54 -10.25 7.64
N THR A 51 -3.82 -10.53 7.35
CA THR A 51 -4.33 -10.56 5.98
C THR A 51 -4.24 -9.18 5.31
N ILE A 52 -4.54 -8.11 6.03
CA ILE A 52 -4.43 -6.73 5.53
C ILE A 52 -2.94 -6.38 5.28
N GLU A 53 -2.05 -6.75 6.20
CA GLU A 53 -0.61 -6.52 6.07
C GLU A 53 -0.03 -7.24 4.85
N ILE A 54 -0.32 -8.53 4.70
CA ILE A 54 0.13 -9.36 3.56
C ILE A 54 -0.36 -8.76 2.24
N SER A 55 -1.64 -8.37 2.18
CA SER A 55 -2.23 -7.78 0.98
C SER A 55 -1.57 -6.43 0.64
N SER A 56 -1.37 -5.57 1.64
CA SER A 56 -0.73 -4.25 1.46
C SER A 56 0.72 -4.39 1.00
N THR A 57 1.46 -5.33 1.58
CA THR A 57 2.84 -5.66 1.18
C THR A 57 2.89 -6.18 -0.25
N ARG A 58 1.94 -7.04 -0.64
CA ARG A 58 1.85 -7.56 -2.01
C ARG A 58 1.55 -6.46 -3.03
N ILE A 59 0.65 -5.52 -2.72
CA ILE A 59 0.39 -4.37 -3.58
C ILE A 59 1.65 -3.53 -3.74
N ASN A 60 2.37 -3.23 -2.64
CA ASN A 60 3.61 -2.48 -2.71
C ASN A 60 4.65 -3.18 -3.60
N LYS A 61 4.77 -4.51 -3.49
CA LYS A 61 5.65 -5.30 -4.36
C LYS A 61 5.25 -5.20 -5.84
N LEU A 62 3.97 -5.38 -6.17
CA LEU A 62 3.48 -5.22 -7.56
C LEU A 62 3.79 -3.83 -8.12
N LEU A 63 3.64 -2.78 -7.31
CA LEU A 63 4.00 -1.42 -7.69
C LEU A 63 5.51 -1.20 -7.88
N ASN A 64 6.37 -2.05 -7.35
CA ASN A 64 7.82 -1.97 -7.54
C ASN A 64 8.29 -2.87 -8.69
N ASP A 65 7.66 -4.04 -8.86
CA ASP A 65 7.96 -5.00 -9.93
C ASP A 65 7.50 -4.48 -11.31
N THR A 66 6.63 -3.45 -11.36
CA THR A 66 6.25 -2.74 -12.59
C THR A 66 7.28 -1.67 -12.99
N GLN A 67 8.57 -1.98 -12.87
CA GLN A 67 9.70 -1.15 -13.33
C GLN A 67 10.44 -1.81 -14.48
#